data_AF-A0A962H440-F1
#
_entry.id   AF-A0A962H440-F1
#
_cell.length_a   1.000
_cell.length_b   1.000
_cell.length_c   1.000
_cell.angle_alpha   90.00
_cell.angle_beta   90.00
_cell.angle_gamma   90.00
#
_symmetry.space_group_name_H-M   'P 1'
#
loop_
_entity.id
_entity.type
_entity.pdbx_description
1 polymer ?
#
loop_
_entity_poly.entity_id
_entity_poly.type
_entity_poly.pdbx_seq_one_letter_code
_entity_poly.pdbx_strand_id
1 'polypeptide(L)'
;MKVHSFIIIAGLLIITNIAVADKLIIDRVYESEAFNVPQRGLSMNQVTATYGEPLMKFDSIGNPPITKWEYPDFLVYFEKSWVIRSVVKKADETEQGPKAIKN
;
A
#
# COMPACT_ATOMS: atom_id res chain seq x y z
N MET A 1 -10.11 -73.48 3.61
CA MET A 1 -8.77 -73.05 3.15
C MET A 1 -8.91 -72.40 1.77
N LYS A 2 -8.95 -71.07 1.75
CA LYS A 2 -8.62 -70.19 0.60
C LYS A 2 -8.44 -68.80 1.17
N VAL A 3 -7.24 -68.30 0.94
CA VAL A 3 -6.55 -67.20 1.59
C VAL A 3 -6.88 -65.87 0.91
N HIS A 4 -7.02 -64.82 1.72
CA HIS A 4 -6.70 -63.42 1.41
C HIS A 4 -7.43 -62.78 0.21
N SER A 5 -8.53 -62.06 0.49
CA SER A 5 -8.73 -60.75 -0.15
C SER A 5 -8.74 -59.70 0.95
N PHE A 6 -7.53 -59.47 1.44
CA PHE A 6 -7.14 -58.36 2.28
C PHE A 6 -7.34 -57.08 1.47
N ILE A 7 -8.17 -56.16 1.99
CA ILE A 7 -7.98 -54.71 1.94
C ILE A 7 -7.34 -54.17 0.65
N ILE A 8 -8.16 -53.72 -0.30
CA ILE A 8 -7.77 -52.63 -1.21
C ILE A 8 -8.81 -51.52 -1.05
N ILE A 9 -8.92 -51.01 0.19
CA ILE A 9 -9.35 -49.63 0.47
C ILE A 9 -8.04 -48.86 0.65
N ALA A 10 -7.32 -48.61 -0.44
CA ALA A 10 -6.05 -47.89 -0.37
C ALA A 10 -5.76 -47.25 -1.73
N GLY A 11 -6.33 -46.07 -1.96
CA GLY A 11 -6.04 -45.33 -3.19
C GLY A 11 -6.88 -44.08 -3.43
N LEU A 12 -7.35 -43.40 -2.39
CA LEU A 12 -7.90 -42.05 -2.56
C LEU A 12 -7.19 -41.10 -1.58
N LEU A 13 -5.93 -40.81 -1.89
CA LEU A 13 -5.22 -39.71 -1.25
C LEU A 13 -5.67 -38.42 -1.97
N ILE A 14 -6.74 -37.80 -1.47
CA ILE A 14 -7.14 -36.46 -1.91
C ILE A 14 -6.10 -35.50 -1.34
N ILE A 15 -5.09 -35.16 -2.14
CA ILE A 15 -4.15 -34.10 -1.82
C ILE A 15 -4.91 -32.79 -2.04
N THR A 16 -5.62 -32.30 -1.01
CA THR A 16 -6.22 -30.97 -1.05
C THR A 16 -5.09 -29.96 -1.01
N ASN A 17 -4.70 -29.46 -2.18
CA ASN A 17 -3.88 -28.26 -2.27
C ASN A 17 -4.68 -27.12 -1.63
N ILE A 18 -4.24 -26.65 -0.46
CA ILE A 18 -4.79 -25.45 0.15
C ILE A 18 -4.26 -24.29 -0.71
N ALA A 19 -5.05 -23.85 -1.68
CA ALA A 19 -4.75 -22.66 -2.45
C ALA A 19 -4.85 -21.45 -1.51
N VAL A 20 -3.72 -20.85 -1.16
CA VAL A 20 -3.67 -19.54 -0.51
C VAL A 20 -3.80 -18.50 -1.61
N ALA A 21 -4.94 -17.83 -1.66
CA ALA A 21 -5.14 -16.71 -2.58
C ALA A 21 -4.62 -15.43 -1.93
N ASP A 22 -3.64 -14.78 -2.58
CA ASP A 22 -3.25 -13.43 -2.20
C ASP A 22 -4.39 -12.46 -2.56
N LYS A 23 -4.99 -11.86 -1.54
CA LYS A 23 -5.96 -10.77 -1.73
C LYS A 23 -5.17 -9.49 -2.00
N LEU A 24 -5.18 -9.03 -3.24
CA LEU A 24 -4.66 -7.69 -3.57
C LEU A 24 -5.64 -6.63 -3.03
N ILE A 25 -5.25 -5.89 -2.01
CA ILE A 25 -6.04 -4.77 -1.49
C ILE A 25 -5.77 -3.57 -2.39
N ILE A 26 -6.74 -3.21 -3.26
CA ILE A 26 -6.68 -2.03 -4.14
C ILE A 26 -7.34 -0.79 -3.48
N ASP A 27 -7.94 -0.95 -2.29
CA ASP A 27 -8.80 0.07 -1.67
C ASP A 27 -8.06 1.36 -1.24
N ARG A 28 -6.71 1.34 -1.22
CA ARG A 28 -5.83 2.46 -0.83
C ARG A 28 -6.06 3.76 -1.64
N VAL A 29 -6.62 3.67 -2.85
CA VAL A 29 -6.78 4.83 -3.74
C VAL A 29 -7.90 5.77 -3.29
N TYR A 30 -8.91 5.27 -2.57
CA TYR A 30 -10.09 6.05 -2.18
C TYR A 30 -10.04 6.57 -0.73
N GLU A 31 -9.08 6.10 0.07
CA GLU A 31 -9.03 6.41 1.50
C GLU A 31 -8.39 7.75 1.84
N SER A 32 -7.73 8.45 0.91
CA SER A 32 -7.19 9.79 1.21
C SER A 32 -8.27 10.80 1.65
N GLU A 33 -9.54 10.55 1.32
CA GLU A 33 -10.70 11.32 1.79
C GLU A 33 -11.04 11.06 3.27
N ALA A 34 -10.72 9.86 3.78
CA ALA A 34 -10.97 9.45 5.16
C ALA A 34 -9.86 9.89 6.13
N PHE A 35 -8.67 10.21 5.61
CA PHE A 35 -7.52 10.64 6.39
C PHE A 35 -7.35 12.17 6.37
N ASN A 36 -6.90 12.75 7.49
CA ASN A 36 -6.57 14.17 7.57
C ASN A 36 -5.24 14.44 6.85
N VAL A 37 -5.27 14.52 5.53
CA VAL A 37 -4.12 14.81 4.66
C VAL A 37 -4.38 16.05 3.81
N PRO A 38 -3.33 16.74 3.33
CA PRO A 38 -3.48 17.90 2.46
C PRO A 38 -4.31 17.58 1.22
N GLN A 39 -5.34 18.38 0.98
CA GLN A 39 -6.18 18.26 -0.21
C GLN A 39 -5.48 18.84 -1.44
N ARG A 40 -5.89 18.36 -2.62
CA ARG A 40 -5.37 18.84 -3.90
C ARG A 40 -5.58 20.35 -4.04
N GLY A 41 -4.58 21.06 -4.54
CA GLY A 41 -4.64 22.51 -4.77
C GLY A 41 -4.23 23.38 -3.59
N LEU A 42 -3.93 22.82 -2.41
CA LEU A 42 -3.27 23.60 -1.35
C LEU A 42 -1.86 24.02 -1.77
N SER A 43 -1.42 25.21 -1.36
CA SER A 43 -0.04 25.65 -1.55
C SER A 43 0.89 25.07 -0.49
N MET A 44 2.19 24.99 -0.79
CA MET A 44 3.22 24.57 0.17
C MET A 44 3.13 25.30 1.52
N ASN A 45 2.87 26.61 1.51
CA ASN A 45 2.72 27.41 2.73
C ASN A 45 1.44 27.07 3.51
N GLN A 46 0.34 26.79 2.82
CA GLN A 46 -0.89 26.34 3.47
C GLN A 46 -0.72 24.96 4.10
N VAL A 47 0.05 24.09 3.46
CA VAL A 47 0.39 22.77 4.00
C VAL A 47 1.23 22.91 5.25
N THR A 48 2.31 23.69 5.24
CA THR A 48 3.12 23.88 6.46
C THR A 48 2.35 24.58 7.58
N ALA A 49 1.49 25.56 7.25
CA ALA A 49 0.67 26.25 8.24
C ALA A 49 -0.36 25.32 8.93
N THR A 50 -0.88 24.32 8.22
CA THR A 50 -1.94 23.43 8.73
C THR A 50 -1.38 22.14 9.32
N TYR A 51 -0.32 21.58 8.73
CA TYR A 51 0.23 20.26 9.06
C TYR A 51 1.62 20.31 9.69
N GLY A 52 2.22 21.49 9.82
CA GLY A 52 3.58 21.68 10.32
C GLY A 52 4.67 21.41 9.26
N GLU A 53 5.93 21.52 9.69
CA GLU A 53 7.07 21.20 8.82
C GLU A 53 7.17 19.70 8.55
N PRO A 54 7.48 19.28 7.31
CA PRO A 54 7.69 17.88 6.98
C PRO A 54 8.98 17.34 7.61
N LEU A 55 9.04 16.03 7.82
CA LEU A 55 10.25 15.31 8.24
C LEU A 55 11.36 15.42 7.20
N MET A 56 11.00 15.41 5.92
CA MET A 56 11.95 15.51 4.82
C MET A 56 11.32 16.21 3.61
N LYS A 57 12.12 17.08 2.97
CA LYS A 57 11.80 17.70 1.69
C LYS A 57 12.78 17.14 0.66
N PHE A 58 12.27 16.52 -0.39
CA PHE A 58 13.08 15.99 -1.48
C PHE A 58 13.21 17.04 -2.58
N ASP A 59 14.34 17.04 -3.29
CA ASP A 59 14.53 17.90 -4.46
C ASP A 59 13.48 17.61 -5.54
N SER A 60 13.11 18.65 -6.28
CA SER A 60 12.20 18.51 -7.40
C SER A 60 12.83 17.72 -8.54
N ILE A 61 12.08 16.81 -9.15
CA ILE A 61 12.50 16.03 -10.31
C ILE A 61 11.54 16.22 -11.49
N GLY A 62 12.08 16.17 -12.72
CA GLY A 62 11.29 16.19 -13.97
C GLY A 62 10.84 17.58 -14.46
N ASN A 63 10.08 17.57 -15.56
CA ASN A 63 9.39 18.73 -16.13
C ASN A 63 7.96 18.30 -16.54
N PRO A 64 6.90 18.80 -15.89
CA PRO A 64 6.90 19.80 -14.83
C PRO A 64 7.59 19.29 -13.54
N PRO A 65 8.17 20.19 -12.72
CA PRO A 65 8.92 19.79 -11.54
C PRO A 65 7.98 19.23 -10.47
N ILE A 66 8.25 18.00 -10.03
CA ILE A 66 7.53 17.34 -8.95
C ILE A 66 8.39 17.28 -7.70
N THR A 67 7.91 17.89 -6.62
CA THR A 67 8.52 17.88 -5.29
C THR A 67 7.77 16.93 -4.39
N LYS A 68 8.48 16.16 -3.58
CA LYS A 68 7.89 15.26 -2.58
C LYS A 68 8.28 15.73 -1.19
N TRP A 69 7.31 15.86 -0.29
CA TRP A 69 7.54 16.04 1.14
C TRP A 69 7.05 14.81 1.90
N GLU A 70 7.76 14.47 2.97
CA GLU A 70 7.43 13.35 3.83
C GLU A 70 7.00 13.82 5.22
N TYR A 71 5.82 13.40 5.64
CA TYR A 71 5.29 13.54 7.00
C TYR A 71 5.35 12.17 7.69
N PRO A 72 5.09 12.08 9.01
CA PRO A 72 5.12 10.79 9.73
C PRO A 72 4.25 9.72 9.06
N ASP A 73 2.99 10.05 8.74
CA ASP A 73 1.99 9.08 8.31
C ASP A 73 1.63 9.16 6.83
N PHE A 74 2.06 10.21 6.12
CA PHE A 74 1.73 10.44 4.72
C PHE A 74 2.85 11.14 3.95
N LEU A 75 2.75 11.10 2.62
CA LEU A 75 3.59 11.84 1.69
C LEU A 75 2.73 12.84 0.92
N VAL A 76 3.30 13.99 0.61
CA VAL A 76 2.65 15.05 -0.18
C VAL A 76 3.48 15.31 -1.42
N TYR A 77 2.84 15.23 -2.57
CA TYR A 77 3.44 15.53 -3.86
C TYR A 77 2.94 16.87 -4.35
N PHE A 78 3.87 17.71 -4.77
CA PHE A 78 3.61 19.04 -5.30
C PHE A 78 4.08 19.11 -6.74
N GLU A 79 3.30 19.77 -7.59
CA GLU A 79 3.82 20.32 -8.84
C GLU A 79 4.06 21.81 -8.60
N LYS A 80 5.30 22.27 -8.82
CA LYS A 80 5.75 23.61 -8.43
C LYS A 80 5.49 23.85 -6.94
N SER A 81 4.43 24.60 -6.60
CA SER A 81 4.08 24.98 -5.23
C SER A 81 2.71 24.44 -4.78
N TRP A 82 2.05 23.62 -5.58
CA TRP A 82 0.66 23.20 -5.36
C TRP A 82 0.56 21.69 -5.16
N VAL A 83 -0.21 21.26 -4.17
CA VAL A 83 -0.48 19.84 -3.91
C VAL A 83 -1.18 19.24 -5.12
N ILE A 84 -0.59 18.19 -5.68
CA ILE A 84 -1.21 17.38 -6.73
C ILE A 84 -1.76 16.06 -6.20
N ARG A 85 -1.17 15.51 -5.14
CA ARG A 85 -1.58 14.25 -4.50
C ARG A 85 -0.99 14.09 -3.10
N SER A 86 -1.79 13.55 -2.19
CA SER A 86 -1.33 13.05 -0.89
C SER A 86 -1.50 11.53 -0.82
N VAL A 87 -0.56 10.83 -0.19
CA VAL A 87 -0.53 9.36 -0.11
C VAL A 87 -0.26 8.94 1.33
N VAL A 88 -1.17 8.18 1.94
CA VAL A 88 -0.96 7.59 3.27
C VAL A 88 0.05 6.44 3.19
N LYS A 89 0.94 6.33 4.18
CA LYS A 89 1.96 5.26 4.22
C LYS A 89 1.36 3.89 4.55
N LYS A 90 0.29 3.86 5.35
CA LYS A 90 -0.52 2.68 5.66
C LYS A 90 -1.99 3.09 5.67
N ALA A 91 -2.83 2.35 4.96
CA ALA A 91 -4.28 2.48 4.96
C ALA A 91 -4.91 1.92 6.24
N ASP A 92 -4.36 0.82 6.76
CA ASP A 92 -4.84 0.13 7.94
C ASP A 92 -3.64 -0.45 8.73
N GLU A 93 -3.81 -0.67 10.03
CA GLU A 93 -2.77 -1.24 10.89
C GLU A 93 -2.36 -2.66 10.44
N THR A 94 -3.29 -3.40 9.84
CA THR A 94 -3.10 -4.76 9.34
C THR A 94 -2.64 -4.82 7.88
N GLU A 95 -2.47 -3.66 7.22
CA GLU A 95 -2.04 -3.61 5.82
C GLU A 95 -0.58 -4.06 5.68
N GLN A 96 -0.39 -5.31 5.23
CA GLN A 96 0.91 -5.79 4.76
C GLN A 96 1.06 -5.37 3.29
N GLY A 97 1.67 -4.21 3.08
CA GLY A 97 1.93 -3.65 1.74
C GLY A 97 2.72 -4.62 0.83
N PRO A 98 2.75 -4.36 -0.49
CA PRO A 98 3.41 -5.25 -1.45
C PRO A 98 4.84 -5.55 -1.02
N LYS A 99 5.20 -6.85 -1.07
CA LYS A 99 6.51 -7.36 -0.67
C LYS A 99 7.62 -6.52 -1.32
N ALA A 100 8.48 -5.93 -0.50
CA ALA A 100 9.62 -5.16 -0.99
C ALA A 100 10.45 -6.03 -1.95
N ILE A 101 10.55 -5.60 -3.21
CA ILE A 101 11.44 -6.24 -4.17
C ILE A 101 12.86 -5.88 -3.72
N LYS A 102 13.61 -6.87 -3.22
CA LYS A 102 15.04 -6.70 -2.97
C LYS A 102 15.73 -6.78 -4.33
N ASN A 103 16.42 -5.71 -4.70
CA ASN A 103 17.26 -5.65 -5.89
C ASN A 103 18.57 -6.42 -5.66
#